data_AF-A0A351MBV1-F1
#
_entry.id   AF-A0A351MBV1-F1
#
_cell.length_a   1.000
_cell.length_b   1.000
_cell.length_c   1.000
_cell.angle_alpha   90.00
_cell.angle_beta   90.00
_cell.angle_gamma   90.00
#
_symmetry.space_group_name_H-M   'P 1'
#
loop_
_entity.id
_entity.type
_entity.pdbx_description
1 polymer ?
#
loop_
_entity_poly.entity_id
_entity_poly.type
_entity_poly.pdbx_seq_one_letter_code
_entity_poly.pdbx_strand_id
1 'polypeptide(L)'
;MIAEGHTSQSPQEGRIMKGIGTFFWLTQAAATLRNIGMRTWIAIGVVVVLLLGLLVWAAIALVSWLWVQGVALSDAGMRVLSDAVTQVEQLKPGLLAEAERGLQGAREQVGQWAPGIAEALPTIDVSGTDIGPVARFPGLIRSSYAAEGGATEVAYAGLAAMATVVTHYVSGFTDAGFAHEVLSATATGERHRFTRGDESFNLTVTPGMAGLIEVRLRQAAAALPGPVPEGSEEPVPPAPPQPT
;
A
#
# COMPACT_ATOMS: atom_id res chain seq x y z
N MET A 1 -5.91 17.10 107.72
CA MET A 1 -5.44 18.07 106.70
C MET A 1 -4.28 17.42 105.98
N ILE A 2 -4.26 17.07 104.70
CA ILE A 2 -5.14 17.15 103.53
C ILE A 2 -4.71 15.92 102.68
N ALA A 3 -5.64 15.00 102.33
CA ALA A 3 -6.00 14.58 100.95
C ALA A 3 -4.86 14.74 99.92
N GLU A 4 -4.40 13.76 99.15
CA GLU A 4 -5.04 12.95 98.10
C GLU A 4 -4.00 11.84 97.76
N GLY A 5 -4.24 10.71 97.13
CA GLY A 5 -5.40 10.13 96.46
C GLY A 5 -4.89 8.78 95.91
N HIS A 6 -5.63 7.71 96.20
CA HIS A 6 -5.37 6.34 95.76
C HIS A 6 -5.60 6.16 94.25
N THR A 7 -4.81 5.31 93.59
CA THR A 7 -5.18 4.11 92.76
C THR A 7 -4.00 3.79 91.81
N SER A 8 -3.24 2.71 92.00
CA SER A 8 -3.49 1.28 91.71
C SER A 8 -3.79 0.96 90.23
N GLN A 9 -2.83 0.37 89.52
CA GLN A 9 -2.95 -0.90 88.76
C GLN A 9 -1.78 -1.13 87.77
N SER A 10 -1.21 -2.33 87.81
CA SER A 10 -0.44 -2.99 86.75
C SER A 10 -1.34 -4.03 86.02
N PRO A 11 -0.79 -4.87 85.12
CA PRO A 11 -0.46 -4.69 83.69
C PRO A 11 -1.45 -5.46 82.77
N GLN A 12 -1.44 -5.27 81.44
CA GLN A 12 -1.96 -6.18 80.37
C GLN A 12 -1.56 -5.57 79.02
N GLU A 13 -0.59 -6.11 78.29
CA GLU A 13 -0.76 -7.17 77.26
C GLU A 13 -2.11 -7.13 76.53
N GLY A 14 -2.09 -6.77 75.23
CA GLY A 14 -3.27 -6.96 74.40
C GLY A 14 -3.37 -6.08 73.16
N ARG A 15 -2.67 -6.50 72.10
CA ARG A 15 -3.22 -6.52 70.73
C ARG A 15 -3.59 -5.16 70.11
N ILE A 16 -2.64 -4.55 69.39
CA ILE A 16 -2.97 -3.84 68.14
C ILE A 16 -2.10 -4.41 67.02
N MET A 17 -2.79 -5.06 66.07
CA MET A 17 -2.24 -5.57 64.83
C MET A 17 -2.48 -4.54 63.72
N LYS A 18 -1.51 -4.49 62.79
CA LYS A 18 -1.61 -4.11 61.37
C LYS A 18 -1.79 -2.64 61.02
N GLY A 19 -0.67 -2.07 60.56
CA GLY A 19 -0.64 -0.98 59.59
C GLY A 19 0.79 -0.64 59.20
N ILE A 20 1.09 -0.73 57.90
CA ILE A 20 2.28 -0.17 57.21
C ILE A 20 3.50 -1.11 57.17
N GLY A 21 3.37 -2.19 56.40
CA GLY A 21 4.50 -2.91 55.80
C GLY A 21 4.61 -2.57 54.31
N THR A 22 5.20 -1.42 53.96
CA THR A 22 5.54 -1.06 52.56
C THR A 22 6.67 -0.01 52.45
N PHE A 23 7.60 0.07 53.41
CA PHE A 23 8.69 1.06 53.32
C PHE A 23 10.11 0.56 53.64
N PHE A 24 10.31 -0.75 53.79
CA PHE A 24 11.64 -1.31 54.11
C PHE A 24 12.38 -1.97 52.93
N TRP A 25 11.78 -2.01 51.73
CA TRP A 25 12.36 -2.72 50.57
C TRP A 25 13.10 -1.84 49.56
N LEU A 26 13.12 -0.51 49.73
CA LEU A 26 13.71 0.42 48.76
C LEU A 26 15.15 0.88 49.10
N THR A 27 15.69 0.55 50.27
CA THR A 27 17.02 1.02 50.69
C THR A 27 18.12 -0.05 50.61
N GLN A 28 17.77 -1.32 50.31
CA GLN A 28 18.75 -2.40 50.21
C GLN A 28 19.31 -2.63 48.79
N ALA A 29 18.92 -1.79 47.80
CA ALA A 29 19.47 -1.84 46.44
C ALA A 29 20.67 -0.89 46.22
N ALA A 30 20.97 0.03 47.15
CA ALA A 30 22.00 1.05 46.94
C ALA A 30 23.40 0.63 47.43
N ALA A 31 23.54 -0.46 48.20
CA ALA A 31 24.81 -0.86 48.81
C ALA A 31 25.58 -1.96 48.05
N THR A 32 25.02 -2.54 46.97
CA THR A 32 25.68 -3.58 46.16
C THR A 32 26.28 -3.06 44.85
N LEU A 33 26.17 -1.77 44.54
CA LEU A 33 26.76 -1.17 43.34
C LEU A 33 28.23 -0.75 43.49
N ARG A 34 28.75 -0.62 44.72
CA ARG A 34 30.07 -0.02 44.98
C ARG A 34 31.14 -1.03 45.43
N ASN A 35 31.05 -2.29 45.01
CA ASN A 35 32.14 -3.25 45.22
C ASN A 35 32.20 -4.35 44.14
N ILE A 36 31.76 -4.03 42.92
CA ILE A 36 31.95 -4.89 41.77
C ILE A 36 33.33 -4.54 41.20
N GLY A 37 34.30 -5.44 41.38
CA GLY A 37 35.66 -5.24 40.89
C GLY A 37 35.68 -4.92 39.40
N MET A 38 36.61 -4.07 38.96
CA MET A 38 36.76 -3.61 37.57
C MET A 38 36.75 -4.76 36.54
N ARG A 39 37.16 -5.96 36.94
CA ARG A 39 37.10 -7.20 36.15
C ARG A 39 35.68 -7.64 35.78
N THR A 40 34.70 -7.46 36.66
CA THR A 40 33.31 -7.85 36.39
C THR A 40 32.60 -6.83 35.49
N TRP A 41 32.94 -5.55 35.59
CA TRP A 41 32.48 -4.53 34.64
C TRP A 41 33.00 -4.78 33.22
N ILE A 42 34.25 -5.22 33.07
CA ILE A 42 34.82 -5.63 31.78
C ILE A 42 34.07 -6.86 31.24
N ALA A 43 33.80 -7.86 32.08
CA ALA A 43 33.03 -9.04 31.66
C ALA A 43 31.61 -8.68 31.17
N ILE A 44 30.91 -7.79 31.89
CA ILE A 44 29.59 -7.30 31.46
C ILE A 44 29.70 -6.53 30.13
N GLY A 45 30.70 -5.66 29.99
CA GLY A 45 30.93 -4.92 28.75
C GLY A 45 31.17 -5.85 27.56
N VAL A 46 32.00 -6.89 27.72
CA VAL A 46 32.28 -7.89 26.67
C VAL A 46 31.01 -8.66 26.29
N VAL A 47 30.20 -9.06 27.27
CA VAL A 47 28.93 -9.77 27.01
C VAL A 47 27.95 -8.89 26.25
N VAL A 48 27.84 -7.60 26.62
CA VAL A 48 26.97 -6.65 25.91
C VAL A 48 27.43 -6.43 24.48
N VAL A 49 28.74 -6.27 24.26
CA VAL A 49 29.30 -6.10 22.90
C VAL A 49 29.06 -7.34 22.04
N LEU A 50 29.22 -8.55 22.59
CA LEU A 50 28.91 -9.80 21.91
C LEU A 50 27.43 -9.88 21.52
N LEU A 51 26.52 -9.52 22.43
CA LEU A 51 25.07 -9.50 22.15
C LEU A 51 24.73 -8.49 21.05
N LEU A 52 25.31 -7.29 21.08
CA LEU A 52 25.09 -6.28 20.04
C LEU A 52 25.61 -6.74 18.68
N GLY A 53 26.81 -7.34 18.64
CA GLY A 53 27.36 -7.93 17.42
C GLY A 53 26.47 -9.03 16.85
N LEU A 54 25.95 -9.91 17.72
CA LEU A 54 25.02 -10.97 17.32
C LEU A 54 23.71 -10.41 16.75
N LEU A 55 23.17 -9.34 17.36
CA LEU A 55 21.97 -8.66 16.88
C LEU A 55 22.16 -8.04 15.50
N VAL A 56 23.29 -7.34 15.30
CA VAL A 56 23.63 -6.76 13.98
C VAL A 56 23.79 -7.87 12.95
N TRP A 57 24.46 -8.97 13.30
CA TRP A 57 24.62 -10.11 12.42
C TRP A 57 23.27 -10.75 12.05
N ALA A 58 22.37 -10.95 13.01
CA ALA A 58 21.03 -11.48 12.79
C ALA A 58 20.19 -10.56 11.89
N ALA A 59 20.29 -9.24 12.05
CA ALA A 59 19.62 -8.28 11.19
C ALA A 59 20.11 -8.38 9.73
N ILE A 60 21.43 -8.47 9.52
CA ILE A 60 22.02 -8.65 8.18
C ILE A 60 21.57 -9.98 7.58
N ALA A 61 21.54 -11.06 8.37
CA ALA A 61 21.07 -12.37 7.92
C ALA A 61 19.59 -12.32 7.52
N LEU A 62 18.74 -11.64 8.30
CA LEU A 62 17.32 -11.47 7.98
C LEU A 62 17.11 -10.70 6.68
N VAL A 63 17.82 -9.58 6.50
CA VAL A 63 17.74 -8.79 5.27
C VAL A 63 18.23 -9.61 4.07
N SER A 64 19.37 -10.29 4.20
CA SER A 64 19.93 -11.14 3.13
C SER A 64 19.00 -12.30 2.77
N TRP A 65 18.36 -12.92 3.77
CA TRP A 65 17.35 -13.97 3.56
C TRP A 65 16.10 -13.44 2.85
N LEU A 66 15.66 -12.22 3.19
CA LEU A 66 14.51 -11.56 2.56
C LEU A 66 14.73 -11.32 1.06
N TRP A 67 15.97 -11.01 0.65
CA TRP A 67 16.33 -10.91 -0.77
C TRP A 67 16.31 -12.27 -1.49
N VAL A 68 16.74 -13.36 -0.83
CA VAL A 68 16.72 -14.72 -1.41
C VAL A 68 15.29 -15.23 -1.63
N GLN A 69 14.34 -14.89 -0.74
CA GLN A 69 12.91 -15.18 -0.96
C GLN A 69 12.26 -14.26 -2.00
N GLY A 70 12.70 -13.01 -2.12
CA GLY A 70 12.18 -12.04 -3.09
C GLY A 70 12.43 -12.44 -4.56
N VAL A 71 13.61 -13.01 -4.87
CA VAL A 71 13.96 -13.47 -6.22
C VAL A 71 13.29 -14.80 -6.59
N ALA A 72 13.07 -15.67 -5.60
CA ALA A 72 12.33 -16.92 -5.83
C ALA A 72 10.86 -16.68 -6.21
N LEU A 73 10.24 -15.60 -5.71
CA LEU A 73 8.87 -15.23 -6.07
C LEU A 73 8.75 -14.62 -7.47
N SER A 74 9.78 -13.94 -8.00
CA SER A 74 9.72 -13.33 -9.33
C SER A 74 9.90 -14.35 -10.46
N ASP A 75 10.82 -15.31 -10.32
CA ASP A 75 11.08 -16.30 -11.37
C ASP A 75 10.06 -17.44 -11.37
N ALA A 76 9.65 -17.92 -10.20
CA ALA A 76 8.56 -18.89 -10.09
C ALA A 76 7.21 -18.22 -10.38
N GLY A 77 7.02 -16.96 -9.97
CA GLY A 77 5.83 -16.17 -10.26
C GLY A 77 5.64 -15.96 -11.76
N MET A 78 6.68 -15.58 -12.50
CA MET A 78 6.59 -15.40 -13.96
C MET A 78 6.28 -16.69 -14.72
N ARG A 79 6.81 -17.84 -14.28
CA ARG A 79 6.48 -19.15 -14.88
C ARG A 79 5.08 -19.64 -14.52
N VAL A 80 4.64 -19.42 -13.28
CA VAL A 80 3.27 -19.72 -12.86
C VAL A 80 2.28 -18.77 -13.53
N LEU A 81 2.64 -17.51 -13.78
CA LEU A 81 1.84 -16.55 -14.54
C LEU A 81 1.74 -16.95 -16.01
N SER A 82 2.82 -17.41 -16.67
CA SER A 82 2.71 -17.89 -18.06
C SER A 82 1.86 -19.16 -18.15
N ASP A 83 2.04 -20.12 -17.24
CA ASP A 83 1.25 -21.36 -17.22
C ASP A 83 -0.22 -21.09 -16.81
N ALA A 84 -0.47 -20.13 -15.91
CA ALA A 84 -1.81 -19.74 -15.49
C ALA A 84 -2.54 -18.94 -16.56
N VAL A 85 -1.87 -18.02 -17.27
CA VAL A 85 -2.49 -17.28 -18.40
C VAL A 85 -2.92 -18.24 -19.50
N THR A 86 -2.09 -19.26 -19.78
CA THR A 86 -2.44 -20.30 -20.77
C THR A 86 -3.57 -21.23 -20.29
N GLN A 87 -3.73 -21.42 -18.98
CA GLN A 87 -4.86 -22.16 -18.38
C GLN A 87 -6.14 -21.32 -18.26
N VAL A 88 -6.05 -20.00 -18.08
CA VAL A 88 -7.20 -19.10 -17.92
C VAL A 88 -8.06 -19.05 -19.18
N GLU A 89 -7.46 -19.21 -20.36
CA GLU A 89 -8.20 -19.35 -21.62
C GLU A 89 -9.04 -20.65 -21.72
N GLN A 90 -8.79 -21.64 -20.87
CA GLN A 90 -9.55 -22.90 -20.83
C GLN A 90 -10.45 -23.07 -19.60
N LEU A 91 -10.53 -22.10 -18.69
CA LEU A 91 -11.21 -22.27 -17.41
C LEU A 91 -12.60 -21.61 -17.33
N LYS A 92 -13.53 -22.38 -16.78
CA LYS A 92 -14.95 -22.05 -16.54
C LYS A 92 -15.11 -20.83 -15.61
N PRO A 93 -16.25 -20.11 -15.67
CA PRO A 93 -16.56 -18.93 -14.83
C PRO A 93 -16.50 -19.15 -13.29
N GLY A 94 -16.37 -20.39 -12.82
CA GLY A 94 -16.29 -20.71 -11.39
C GLY A 94 -15.03 -20.20 -10.68
N LEU A 95 -13.90 -20.05 -11.39
CA LEU A 95 -12.65 -19.56 -10.79
C LEU A 95 -12.67 -18.05 -10.53
N LEU A 96 -13.33 -17.30 -11.42
CA LEU A 96 -13.60 -15.88 -11.24
C LEU A 96 -14.47 -15.63 -9.98
N ALA A 97 -15.49 -16.45 -9.78
CA ALA A 97 -16.34 -16.41 -8.59
C ALA A 97 -15.57 -16.78 -7.30
N GLU A 98 -14.53 -17.62 -7.40
CA GLU A 98 -13.66 -18.00 -6.28
C GLU A 98 -12.71 -16.86 -5.90
N ALA A 99 -12.16 -16.17 -6.91
CA ALA A 99 -11.33 -14.98 -6.72
C ALA A 99 -12.14 -13.82 -6.10
N GLU A 100 -13.37 -13.60 -6.56
CA GLU A 100 -14.29 -12.62 -5.96
C GLU A 100 -14.62 -12.96 -4.50
N ARG A 101 -14.86 -14.25 -4.19
CA ARG A 101 -15.08 -14.71 -2.81
C ARG A 101 -13.85 -14.46 -1.92
N GLY A 102 -12.66 -14.74 -2.42
CA GLY A 102 -11.41 -14.46 -1.69
C GLY A 102 -11.22 -12.97 -1.40
N LEU A 103 -11.54 -12.12 -2.38
CA LEU A 103 -11.52 -10.66 -2.23
C LEU A 103 -12.55 -10.16 -1.21
N GLN A 104 -13.75 -10.72 -1.19
CA GLN A 104 -14.76 -10.38 -0.18
C GLN A 104 -14.33 -10.83 1.23
N GLY A 105 -13.81 -12.05 1.38
CA GLY A 105 -13.30 -12.54 2.66
C GLY A 105 -12.10 -11.73 3.18
N ALA A 106 -11.27 -11.19 2.29
CA ALA A 106 -10.20 -10.26 2.66
C ALA A 106 -10.75 -8.91 3.13
N ARG A 107 -11.79 -8.37 2.47
CA ARG A 107 -12.47 -7.12 2.87
C ARG A 107 -13.16 -7.26 4.23
N GLU A 108 -13.85 -8.37 4.47
CA GLU A 108 -14.50 -8.65 5.76
C GLU A 108 -13.48 -8.73 6.90
N GLN A 109 -12.36 -9.43 6.68
CA GLN A 109 -11.28 -9.49 7.65
C GLN A 109 -10.69 -8.10 7.91
N VAL A 110 -10.40 -7.30 6.88
CA VAL A 110 -9.89 -5.93 7.07
C VAL A 110 -10.87 -5.06 7.83
N GLY A 111 -12.17 -5.16 7.57
CA GLY A 111 -13.21 -4.42 8.31
C GLY A 111 -13.29 -4.80 9.79
N GLN A 112 -12.94 -6.05 10.14
CA GLN A 112 -12.93 -6.51 11.53
C GLN A 112 -11.73 -5.97 12.33
N TRP A 113 -10.58 -5.80 11.69
CA TRP A 113 -9.34 -5.34 12.35
C TRP A 113 -9.12 -3.83 12.23
N ALA A 114 -9.76 -3.16 11.28
CA ALA A 114 -9.64 -1.72 11.07
C ALA A 114 -10.88 -1.10 10.38
N PRO A 115 -11.91 -0.69 11.15
CA PRO A 115 -13.17 -0.19 10.61
C PRO A 115 -13.03 1.06 9.72
N GLY A 116 -12.08 1.95 10.02
CA GLY A 116 -11.83 3.15 9.20
C GLY A 116 -11.22 2.87 7.81
N ILE A 117 -10.73 1.66 7.56
CA ILE A 117 -10.22 1.24 6.24
C ILE A 117 -11.37 0.69 5.39
N ALA A 118 -12.33 -0.01 6.00
CA ALA A 118 -13.53 -0.48 5.31
C ALA A 118 -14.42 0.68 4.83
N GLU A 119 -14.45 1.79 5.57
CA GLU A 119 -15.16 3.02 5.19
C GLU A 119 -14.48 3.77 4.03
N ALA A 120 -13.16 3.63 3.87
CA ALA A 120 -12.40 4.24 2.78
C ALA A 120 -12.47 3.44 1.47
N LEU A 121 -12.88 2.17 1.53
CA LEU A 121 -13.07 1.32 0.36
C LEU A 121 -14.39 1.68 -0.31
N PRO A 122 -14.38 2.09 -1.60
CA PRO A 122 -15.63 2.19 -2.32
C PRO A 122 -16.27 0.81 -2.38
N THR A 123 -17.57 0.76 -2.10
CA THR A 123 -18.39 -0.46 -2.06
C THR A 123 -19.39 -0.54 -3.19
N ILE A 124 -19.58 0.56 -3.94
CA ILE A 124 -20.52 0.68 -5.05
C ILE A 124 -19.73 1.08 -6.30
N ASP A 125 -19.94 0.33 -7.39
CA ASP A 125 -19.45 0.72 -8.72
C ASP A 125 -20.37 1.80 -9.29
N VAL A 126 -19.80 2.93 -9.69
CA VAL A 126 -20.59 4.00 -10.32
C VAL A 126 -20.87 3.70 -11.79
N SER A 127 -21.95 4.27 -12.32
CA SER A 127 -22.30 4.17 -13.74
C SER A 127 -21.17 4.69 -14.64
N GLY A 128 -21.02 4.10 -15.82
CA GLY A 128 -20.01 4.46 -16.81
C GLY A 128 -19.44 3.23 -17.51
N THR A 129 -18.45 3.45 -18.38
CA THR A 129 -17.73 2.36 -19.08
C THR A 129 -16.25 2.45 -18.79
N ASP A 130 -15.58 1.29 -18.76
CA ASP A 130 -14.13 1.27 -18.63
C ASP A 130 -13.48 1.81 -19.91
N ILE A 131 -12.34 2.46 -19.78
CA ILE A 131 -11.70 3.15 -20.90
C ILE A 131 -10.34 2.53 -21.22
N GLY A 132 -9.95 2.65 -22.49
CA GLY A 132 -8.68 2.12 -22.98
C GLY A 132 -8.73 0.62 -23.30
N PRO A 133 -7.64 0.09 -23.87
CA PRO A 133 -7.55 -1.30 -24.31
C PRO A 133 -7.25 -2.28 -23.16
N VAL A 134 -6.86 -1.76 -21.99
CA VAL A 134 -6.48 -2.57 -20.83
C VAL A 134 -7.68 -2.74 -19.91
N ALA A 135 -8.06 -3.98 -19.65
CA ALA A 135 -9.11 -4.28 -18.69
C ALA A 135 -8.76 -3.72 -17.29
N ARG A 136 -9.78 -3.36 -16.53
CA ARG A 136 -9.62 -2.92 -15.15
C ARG A 136 -8.88 -3.98 -14.33
N PHE A 137 -7.97 -3.52 -13.47
CA PHE A 137 -7.28 -4.42 -12.53
C PHE A 137 -8.28 -5.19 -11.64
N PRO A 138 -8.18 -6.53 -11.52
CA PRO A 138 -9.09 -7.33 -10.71
C PRO A 138 -9.18 -6.85 -9.25
N GLY A 139 -10.40 -6.72 -8.74
CA GLY A 139 -10.65 -6.29 -7.35
C GLY A 139 -10.73 -4.77 -7.14
N LEU A 140 -10.44 -3.96 -8.17
CA LEU A 140 -10.80 -2.54 -8.16
C LEU A 140 -12.23 -2.34 -8.65
N ILE A 141 -12.92 -1.36 -8.08
CA ILE A 141 -14.24 -0.92 -8.54
C ILE A 141 -14.21 0.53 -9.02
N ARG A 142 -15.12 0.91 -9.91
CA ARG A 142 -15.19 2.28 -10.42
C ARG A 142 -15.72 3.21 -9.33
N SER A 143 -14.89 4.15 -8.89
CA SER A 143 -15.26 5.14 -7.88
C SER A 143 -15.71 6.46 -8.51
N SER A 144 -15.26 6.77 -9.73
CA SER A 144 -15.74 7.93 -10.48
C SER A 144 -15.66 7.70 -12.00
N TYR A 145 -16.54 8.39 -12.73
CA TYR A 145 -16.52 8.47 -14.19
C TYR A 145 -16.92 9.88 -14.61
N ALA A 146 -16.15 10.48 -15.51
CA ALA A 146 -16.44 11.78 -16.08
C ALA A 146 -16.08 11.78 -17.58
N ALA A 147 -16.96 12.31 -18.41
CA ALA A 147 -16.70 12.53 -19.83
C ALA A 147 -17.07 13.98 -20.16
N GLU A 148 -16.07 14.83 -20.35
CA GLU A 148 -16.26 16.26 -20.58
C GLU A 148 -15.23 16.79 -21.58
N GLY A 149 -15.66 17.66 -22.50
CA GLY A 149 -14.76 18.32 -23.45
C GLY A 149 -14.01 17.35 -24.38
N GLY A 150 -14.61 16.18 -24.67
CA GLY A 150 -14.00 15.11 -25.47
C GLY A 150 -12.95 14.27 -24.71
N ALA A 151 -12.59 14.63 -23.49
CA ALA A 151 -11.76 13.82 -22.63
C ALA A 151 -12.64 12.92 -21.73
N THR A 152 -12.18 11.69 -21.51
CA THR A 152 -12.84 10.76 -20.60
C THR A 152 -11.89 10.40 -19.47
N GLU A 153 -12.36 10.47 -18.24
CA GLU A 153 -11.60 10.12 -17.04
C GLU A 153 -12.41 9.12 -16.20
N VAL A 154 -11.70 8.11 -15.71
CA VAL A 154 -12.24 7.10 -14.82
C VAL A 154 -11.29 6.92 -13.64
N ALA A 155 -11.85 6.82 -12.44
CA ALA A 155 -11.10 6.41 -11.26
C ALA A 155 -11.61 5.05 -10.78
N TYR A 156 -10.65 4.21 -10.39
CA TYR A 156 -10.87 2.92 -9.78
C TYR A 156 -10.22 2.89 -8.42
N ALA A 157 -10.84 2.22 -7.46
CA ALA A 157 -10.23 2.01 -6.17
C ALA A 157 -10.55 0.63 -5.59
N GLY A 158 -9.62 0.12 -4.78
CA GLY A 158 -9.69 -1.21 -4.19
C GLY A 158 -8.37 -1.63 -3.54
N LEU A 159 -8.35 -2.80 -2.92
CA LEU A 159 -7.15 -3.34 -2.28
C LEU A 159 -6.24 -3.98 -3.34
N ALA A 160 -5.01 -3.49 -3.46
CA ALA A 160 -4.00 -4.05 -4.36
C ALA A 160 -2.59 -3.59 -3.96
N ALA A 161 -1.57 -4.27 -4.47
CA ALA A 161 -0.19 -3.78 -4.38
C ALA A 161 0.12 -2.83 -5.54
N MET A 162 0.66 -1.64 -5.24
CA MET A 162 0.97 -0.61 -6.25
C MET A 162 1.80 -1.16 -7.42
N ALA A 163 2.85 -1.92 -7.13
CA ALA A 163 3.73 -2.50 -8.15
C ALA A 163 2.99 -3.44 -9.11
N THR A 164 2.05 -4.26 -8.60
CA THR A 164 1.24 -5.17 -9.42
C THR A 164 0.29 -4.40 -10.31
N VAL A 165 -0.32 -3.33 -9.79
CA VAL A 165 -1.23 -2.46 -10.55
C VAL A 165 -0.48 -1.73 -11.66
N VAL A 166 0.67 -1.14 -11.36
CA VAL A 166 1.52 -0.47 -12.37
C VAL A 166 1.93 -1.46 -13.45
N THR A 167 2.43 -2.64 -13.08
CA THR A 167 2.83 -3.68 -14.03
C THR A 167 1.67 -4.10 -14.94
N HIS A 168 0.47 -4.31 -14.39
CA HIS A 168 -0.72 -4.67 -15.17
C HIS A 168 -1.03 -3.66 -16.27
N TYR A 169 -1.09 -2.36 -15.92
CA TYR A 169 -1.41 -1.34 -16.91
C TYR A 169 -0.27 -1.11 -17.90
N VAL A 170 0.98 -1.06 -17.44
CA VAL A 170 2.14 -0.85 -18.32
C VAL A 170 2.26 -1.97 -19.36
N SER A 171 2.18 -3.23 -18.94
CA SER A 171 2.21 -4.37 -19.86
C SER A 171 1.01 -4.33 -20.81
N GLY A 172 -0.22 -4.17 -20.30
CA GLY A 172 -1.41 -4.16 -21.14
C GLY A 172 -1.41 -3.06 -22.21
N PHE A 173 -0.94 -1.85 -21.87
CA PHE A 173 -0.85 -0.76 -22.85
C PHE A 173 0.27 -1.02 -23.87
N THR A 174 1.41 -1.55 -23.42
CA THR A 174 2.54 -1.87 -24.32
C THR A 174 2.17 -2.99 -25.29
N ASP A 175 1.48 -4.03 -24.81
CA ASP A 175 0.97 -5.14 -25.64
C ASP A 175 -0.09 -4.66 -26.63
N ALA A 176 -0.85 -3.62 -26.27
CA ALA A 176 -1.78 -2.94 -27.18
C ALA A 176 -1.08 -1.98 -28.17
N GLY A 177 0.26 -1.91 -28.16
CA GLY A 177 1.05 -1.12 -29.12
C GLY A 177 1.18 0.37 -28.77
N PHE A 178 0.96 0.76 -27.51
CA PHE A 178 1.23 2.13 -27.06
C PHE A 178 2.69 2.31 -26.70
N ALA A 179 3.27 3.44 -27.09
CA ALA A 179 4.55 3.89 -26.55
C ALA A 179 4.37 4.33 -25.10
N HIS A 180 5.28 3.91 -24.21
CA HIS A 180 5.22 4.18 -22.78
C HIS A 180 6.25 5.24 -22.36
N GLU A 181 5.80 6.20 -21.57
CA GLU A 181 6.63 7.20 -20.91
C GLU A 181 6.30 7.26 -19.41
N VAL A 182 7.32 7.30 -18.56
CA VAL A 182 7.18 7.52 -17.12
C VAL A 182 7.33 9.01 -16.83
N LEU A 183 6.25 9.65 -16.36
CA LEU A 183 6.24 11.08 -16.04
C LEU A 183 6.76 11.35 -14.61
N SER A 184 6.44 10.47 -13.66
CA SER A 184 6.98 10.52 -12.28
C SER A 184 6.81 9.17 -11.60
N ALA A 185 7.77 8.77 -10.75
CA ALA A 185 7.64 7.60 -9.89
C ALA A 185 8.15 7.91 -8.48
N THR A 186 7.29 7.80 -7.48
CA THR A 186 7.63 8.01 -6.06
C THR A 186 6.95 6.96 -5.18
N ALA A 187 7.34 6.87 -3.91
CA ALA A 187 6.67 6.01 -2.93
C ALA A 187 5.21 6.40 -2.66
N THR A 188 4.80 7.60 -3.06
CA THR A 188 3.44 8.14 -2.87
C THR A 188 2.63 8.16 -4.16
N GLY A 189 3.17 7.64 -5.27
CA GLY A 189 2.43 7.45 -6.50
C GLY A 189 3.28 7.49 -7.76
N GLU A 190 2.71 6.94 -8.82
CA GLU A 190 3.32 6.91 -10.14
C GLU A 190 2.41 7.54 -11.20
N ARG A 191 3.02 8.18 -12.20
CA ARG A 191 2.35 8.78 -13.35
C ARG A 191 3.01 8.31 -14.63
N HIS A 192 2.20 7.83 -15.55
CA HIS A 192 2.64 7.32 -16.84
C HIS A 192 1.80 7.93 -17.96
N ARG A 193 2.40 8.01 -19.14
CA ARG A 193 1.73 8.38 -20.37
C ARG A 193 1.88 7.25 -21.38
N PHE A 194 0.80 6.99 -22.09
CA PHE A 194 0.74 6.02 -23.17
C PHE A 194 0.21 6.72 -24.43
N THR A 195 0.94 6.61 -25.54
CA THR A 195 0.55 7.25 -26.82
C THR A 195 0.59 6.29 -27.99
N ARG A 196 -0.41 6.37 -28.87
CA ARG A 196 -0.49 5.60 -30.13
C ARG A 196 -1.26 6.41 -31.17
N GLY A 197 -0.55 6.95 -32.17
CA GLY A 197 -1.16 7.90 -33.11
C GLY A 197 -1.72 9.11 -32.37
N ASP A 198 -3.00 9.43 -32.61
CA ASP A 198 -3.71 10.53 -31.94
C ASP A 198 -4.33 10.13 -30.59
N GLU A 199 -4.20 8.87 -30.17
CA GLU A 199 -4.67 8.40 -28.87
C GLU A 199 -3.61 8.64 -27.79
N SER A 200 -4.03 9.22 -26.66
CA SER A 200 -3.19 9.39 -25.49
C SER A 200 -3.95 9.07 -24.20
N PHE A 201 -3.32 8.29 -23.33
CA PHE A 201 -3.79 7.98 -21.98
C PHE A 201 -2.78 8.46 -20.95
N ASN A 202 -3.25 9.11 -19.89
CA ASN A 202 -2.46 9.35 -18.68
C ASN A 202 -2.98 8.45 -17.57
N LEU A 203 -2.08 7.66 -17.01
CA LEU A 203 -2.32 6.80 -15.86
C LEU A 203 -1.70 7.44 -14.62
N THR A 204 -2.46 7.52 -13.54
CA THR A 204 -1.95 7.86 -12.20
C THR A 204 -2.33 6.74 -11.24
N VAL A 205 -1.35 6.25 -10.47
CA VAL A 205 -1.56 5.24 -9.44
C VAL A 205 -1.12 5.83 -8.11
N THR A 206 -2.02 5.88 -7.14
CA THR A 206 -1.78 6.48 -5.83
C THR A 206 -2.06 5.46 -4.72
N PRO A 207 -1.08 5.15 -3.85
CA PRO A 207 -1.31 4.38 -2.66
C PRO A 207 -2.07 5.20 -1.61
N GLY A 208 -3.19 4.64 -1.15
CA GLY A 208 -3.91 5.04 0.04
C GLY A 208 -3.45 4.26 1.27
N MET A 209 -4.18 4.44 2.37
CA MET A 209 -3.89 3.72 3.61
C MET A 209 -4.14 2.22 3.47
N ALA A 210 -3.31 1.41 4.13
CA ALA A 210 -3.49 -0.03 4.29
C ALA A 210 -3.74 -0.83 2.99
N GLY A 211 -3.03 -0.48 1.93
CA GLY A 211 -3.07 -1.21 0.66
C GLY A 211 -4.27 -0.86 -0.22
N LEU A 212 -5.06 0.17 0.14
CA LEU A 212 -5.96 0.81 -0.82
C LEU A 212 -5.13 1.44 -1.93
N ILE A 213 -5.54 1.25 -3.17
CA ILE A 213 -4.95 1.88 -4.36
C ILE A 213 -6.06 2.63 -5.08
N GLU A 214 -5.78 3.87 -5.46
CA GLU A 214 -6.56 4.62 -6.44
C GLU A 214 -5.81 4.59 -7.78
N VAL A 215 -6.50 4.20 -8.84
CA VAL A 215 -6.02 4.25 -10.22
C VAL A 215 -6.89 5.24 -10.97
N ARG A 216 -6.28 6.26 -11.54
CA ARG A 216 -6.96 7.24 -12.38
C ARG A 216 -6.43 7.11 -13.80
N LEU A 217 -7.33 6.85 -14.74
CA LEU A 217 -7.01 6.77 -16.15
C LEU A 217 -7.76 7.88 -16.87
N ARG A 218 -7.03 8.69 -17.63
CA ARG A 218 -7.59 9.79 -18.41
C ARG A 218 -7.20 9.63 -19.87
N GLN A 219 -8.20 9.47 -20.73
CA GLN A 219 -8.05 9.54 -22.17
C GLN A 219 -8.18 11.00 -22.60
N ALA A 220 -7.18 11.49 -23.33
CA ALA A 220 -7.26 12.81 -23.95
C ALA A 220 -8.31 12.77 -25.08
N ALA A 221 -8.92 13.92 -25.34
CA ALA A 221 -9.71 14.09 -26.56
C ALA A 221 -8.82 13.77 -27.76
N ALA A 222 -9.34 13.00 -28.72
CA ALA A 222 -8.69 12.85 -30.00
C ALA A 222 -8.40 14.26 -30.54
N ALA A 223 -7.16 14.51 -30.96
CA ALA A 223 -6.85 15.76 -31.63
C ALA A 223 -7.83 15.88 -32.80
N LEU A 224 -8.63 16.95 -32.80
CA LEU A 224 -9.45 17.27 -33.97
C LEU A 224 -8.53 17.20 -35.19
N PRO A 225 -8.92 16.53 -36.28
CA PRO A 225 -8.16 16.64 -37.51
C PRO A 225 -7.97 18.13 -37.76
N GLY A 226 -6.70 18.55 -37.87
CA GLY A 226 -6.37 19.96 -38.11
C GLY A 226 -7.24 20.49 -39.25
N PRO A 227 -7.59 21.79 -39.25
CA PRO A 227 -8.41 22.36 -40.32
C PRO A 227 -7.84 21.87 -41.65
N VAL A 228 -8.66 21.18 -42.44
CA VAL A 228 -8.33 20.88 -43.83
C VAL A 228 -7.88 22.21 -44.42
N PRO A 229 -6.66 22.34 -44.96
CA PRO A 229 -6.24 23.59 -45.54
C PRO A 229 -7.27 23.98 -46.60
N GLU A 230 -8.06 25.02 -46.32
CA GLU A 230 -8.87 25.73 -47.31
C GLU A 230 -7.89 26.32 -48.33
N GLY A 231 -7.53 25.50 -49.31
CA GLY A 231 -6.47 25.84 -50.27
C GLY A 231 -6.22 24.76 -51.31
N SER A 232 -7.14 23.81 -51.48
CA SER A 232 -7.23 23.06 -52.74
C SER A 232 -8.07 23.90 -53.69
N GLU A 233 -7.51 25.00 -54.20
CA GLU A 233 -8.01 25.62 -55.42
C GLU A 233 -7.97 24.53 -56.50
N GLU A 234 -9.14 24.02 -56.85
CA GLU A 234 -9.35 23.24 -58.06
C GLU A 234 -8.83 24.08 -59.24
N PRO A 235 -7.88 23.58 -60.05
CA PRO A 235 -7.37 24.34 -61.17
C PRO A 235 -8.53 24.63 -62.14
N VAL A 236 -8.89 25.91 -62.24
CA VAL A 236 -9.90 26.40 -63.18
C VAL A 236 -9.51 25.91 -64.58
N PRO A 237 -10.37 25.15 -65.28
CA PRO A 237 -10.06 24.69 -66.63
C PRO A 237 -9.90 25.91 -67.56
N PRO A 238 -8.92 25.90 -68.49
CA PRO A 238 -8.68 27.02 -69.38
C PRO A 238 -9.92 27.30 -70.23
N ALA A 239 -10.28 28.57 -70.34
CA ALA A 239 -11.42 29.03 -71.13
C ALA A 239 -11.29 28.59 -72.60
N PRO A 240 -12.38 28.13 -73.24
CA PRO A 240 -12.33 27.72 -74.64
C PRO A 240 -12.02 28.91 -75.55
N PRO A 241 -11.25 28.69 -76.64
CA PRO A 241 -10.88 29.76 -77.56
C PRO A 241 -12.13 30.34 -78.24
N GLN A 242 -12.20 31.68 -78.25
CA GLN A 242 -13.24 32.43 -78.94
C GLN A 242 -13.08 32.25 -80.47
N PRO A 243 -14.14 31.92 -81.20
CA PRO A 243 -14.09 31.84 -82.65
C PRO A 243 -13.93 33.25 -83.26
N THR A 244 -12.98 33.39 -84.19
CA THR A 244 -12.80 34.54 -85.08
C THR A 244 -13.83 34.56 -86.20
#